data_AF-C8VC70-F1
#
_entry.id   AF-C8VC70-F1
#
_cell.length_a   1.000
_cell.length_b   1.000
_cell.length_c   1.000
_cell.angle_alpha   90.00
_cell.angle_beta   90.00
_cell.angle_gamma   90.00
#
_symmetry.space_group_name_H-M   'P 1'
#
loop_
_entity.id
_entity.type
_entity.pdbx_description
1 polymer ?
#
loop_
_entity_poly.entity_id
_entity_poly.type
_entity_poly.pdbx_seq_one_letter_code
_entity_poly.pdbx_strand_id
1 'polypeptide(L)'
;MSDPRLDIKYDWRLRLEMYCKKVGFGDPVYHTYSDRRGGRTAWSCNVTVNKVTYAARYWFDGSCLQNAMEDAAEVALKKLEPSDQYPSREPQGTV
;
A
#
# COMPACT_ATOMS: atom_id res chain seq x y z
N MET A 1 19.04 10.26 -14.33
CA MET A 1 17.77 11.00 -14.17
C MET A 1 16.65 9.97 -14.20
N SER A 2 16.04 9.67 -13.06
CA SER A 2 14.90 8.74 -12.98
C SER A 2 13.65 9.40 -13.59
N ASP A 3 12.83 8.64 -14.31
CA ASP A 3 11.57 9.15 -14.90
C ASP A 3 10.53 9.38 -13.78
N PRO A 4 10.11 10.62 -13.53
CA PRO A 4 9.15 10.95 -12.46
C PRO A 4 7.82 10.22 -12.58
N ARG A 5 7.44 9.79 -13.79
CA ARG A 5 6.19 9.05 -14.03
C ARG A 5 6.25 7.62 -13.51
N LEU A 6 7.45 7.02 -13.45
CA LEU A 6 7.64 5.70 -12.88
C LEU A 6 7.63 5.76 -11.35
N ASP A 7 8.18 6.81 -10.76
CA ASP A 7 8.19 6.98 -9.29
C ASP A 7 6.75 7.07 -8.74
N ILE A 8 5.85 7.80 -9.41
CA ILE A 8 4.41 7.85 -9.07
C ILE A 8 3.72 6.49 -9.28
N LYS A 9 4.24 5.63 -10.17
CA LYS A 9 3.71 4.28 -10.38
C LYS A 9 4.04 3.34 -9.22
N TYR A 10 5.11 3.60 -8.47
CA TYR A 10 5.53 2.73 -7.37
C TYR A 10 5.33 3.33 -5.99
N ASP A 11 4.93 4.61 -5.90
CA ASP A 11 4.52 5.27 -4.66
C ASP A 11 3.03 5.03 -4.37
N TRP A 12 2.74 3.99 -3.59
CA TRP A 12 1.41 3.61 -3.15
C TRP A 12 0.78 4.66 -2.24
N ARG A 13 1.58 5.39 -1.46
CA ARG A 13 1.07 6.45 -0.58
C ARG A 13 0.48 7.59 -1.38
N LEU A 14 1.21 8.06 -2.40
CA LEU A 14 0.76 9.12 -3.30
C LEU A 14 -0.49 8.70 -4.07
N ARG A 15 -0.54 7.44 -4.54
CA ARG A 15 -1.73 6.90 -5.21
C ARG A 15 -2.96 6.89 -4.29
N LEU A 16 -2.79 6.51 -3.02
CA LEU A 16 -3.88 6.50 -2.07
C LEU A 16 -4.37 7.92 -1.76
N GLU A 17 -3.45 8.87 -1.62
CA GLU A 17 -3.78 10.29 -1.45
C GLU A 17 -4.57 10.82 -2.65
N MET A 18 -4.11 10.54 -3.87
CA MET A 18 -4.82 10.92 -5.11
C MET A 18 -6.21 10.29 -5.19
N TYR A 19 -6.35 9.02 -4.81
CA TYR A 19 -7.65 8.35 -4.75
C TYR A 19 -8.57 9.05 -3.75
N CYS A 20 -8.10 9.31 -2.52
CA CYS A 20 -8.89 9.96 -1.48
C CYS A 20 -9.39 11.34 -1.95
N LYS A 21 -8.51 12.14 -2.56
CA LYS A 21 -8.87 13.43 -3.15
C LYS A 21 -9.91 13.30 -4.27
N LYS A 22 -9.75 12.32 -5.16
CA LYS A 22 -10.68 12.06 -6.28
C LYS A 22 -12.08 11.71 -5.80
N VAL A 23 -12.21 10.93 -4.71
CA VAL A 23 -13.51 10.48 -4.19
C VAL A 23 -14.08 11.37 -3.08
N GLY A 24 -13.38 12.45 -2.70
CA GLY A 24 -13.81 13.37 -1.66
C GLY A 24 -13.65 12.84 -0.23
N PHE A 25 -12.76 11.86 -0.02
CA PHE A 25 -12.37 11.42 1.32
C PHE A 25 -11.34 12.37 1.93
N GLY A 26 -11.28 12.38 3.26
CA GLY A 26 -10.17 13.01 3.98
C GLY A 26 -8.84 12.29 3.71
N ASP A 27 -7.74 12.99 3.98
CA ASP A 27 -6.40 12.46 3.76
C ASP A 27 -6.16 11.15 4.56
N PRO A 28 -5.41 10.18 3.98
CA PRO A 28 -5.09 8.93 4.66
C PRO A 28 -4.21 9.18 5.90
N VAL A 29 -4.61 8.61 7.04
CA VAL A 29 -3.88 8.76 8.32
C VAL A 29 -3.09 7.49 8.61
N TYR A 30 -1.77 7.60 8.72
CA TYR A 30 -0.88 6.46 8.98
C TYR A 30 -0.52 6.34 10.46
N HIS A 31 -0.57 5.12 10.98
CA HIS A 31 -0.16 4.76 12.34
C HIS A 31 0.95 3.72 12.26
N THR A 32 2.13 4.08 12.76
CA THR A 32 3.32 3.24 12.66
C THR A 32 3.57 2.48 13.95
N TYR A 33 4.06 1.24 13.82
CA TYR A 33 4.37 0.36 14.93
C TYR A 33 5.81 -0.11 14.80
N SER A 34 6.53 -0.18 15.93
CA SER A 34 7.92 -0.64 15.95
C SER A 34 8.10 -1.72 17.01
N ASP A 35 8.91 -2.72 16.71
CA ASP A 35 9.23 -3.86 17.57
C ASP A 35 10.75 -4.07 17.61
N ARG A 36 11.34 -4.08 18.80
CA ARG A 36 12.80 -4.22 18.99
C ARG A 36 13.18 -5.70 19.12
N ARG A 37 13.89 -6.24 18.13
CA ARG A 37 14.31 -7.65 18.04
C ARG A 37 15.82 -7.77 18.16
N GLY A 38 16.33 -7.68 19.39
CA GLY A 38 17.74 -7.97 19.70
C GLY A 38 18.75 -7.18 18.87
N GLY A 39 18.52 -5.88 18.69
CA GLY A 39 19.39 -4.96 17.92
C GLY A 39 18.83 -4.56 16.56
N ARG A 40 17.79 -5.23 16.08
CA ARG A 40 17.02 -4.83 14.89
C ARG A 40 15.68 -4.21 15.29
N THR A 41 15.12 -3.37 14.43
CA THR A 41 13.76 -2.84 14.60
C THR A 41 12.91 -3.38 13.48
N ALA A 42 11.80 -4.03 13.80
CA ALA A 42 10.78 -4.37 12.83
C ALA A 42 9.70 -3.27 12.83
N TRP A 43 9.20 -2.91 11.65
CA TRP A 43 8.20 -1.88 11.45
C TRP A 43 6.92 -2.46 10.84
N SER A 44 5.78 -2.03 11.33
CA SER A 44 4.48 -2.24 10.69
C SER A 44 3.73 -0.92 10.62
N CYS A 45 2.65 -0.87 9.85
CA CYS A 45 1.85 0.34 9.69
C CYS A 45 0.38 -0.02 9.47
N ASN A 46 -0.51 0.80 10.01
CA ASN A 46 -1.91 0.85 9.63
C ASN A 46 -2.17 2.16 8.90
N VAL A 47 -3.09 2.16 7.95
CA VAL A 47 -3.62 3.38 7.32
C VAL A 47 -5.12 3.45 7.51
N THR A 48 -5.61 4.60 7.96
CA THR A 48 -7.04 4.86 8.15
C THR A 48 -7.53 5.76 7.01
N VAL A 49 -8.52 5.28 6.27
CA VAL A 49 -9.17 5.98 5.16
C VAL A 49 -10.67 5.91 5.37
N ASN A 50 -11.34 7.06 5.38
CA ASN A 50 -12.80 7.14 5.57
C ASN A 50 -13.32 6.30 6.77
N LYS A 51 -12.64 6.42 7.93
CA LYS A 51 -12.93 5.67 9.17
C LYS A 51 -12.73 4.15 9.11
N VAL A 52 -12.19 3.62 8.02
CA VAL A 52 -11.80 2.21 7.89
C VAL A 52 -10.28 2.10 7.97
N THR A 53 -9.79 1.15 8.75
CA THR A 53 -8.35 0.93 8.96
C THR A 53 -7.88 -0.31 8.21
N TYR A 54 -6.74 -0.16 7.51
CA TYR A 54 -6.09 -1.20 6.73
C TYR A 54 -4.68 -1.42 7.27
N ALA A 55 -4.34 -2.66 7.61
CA ALA A 55 -3.04 -3.02 8.14
C ALA A 55 -2.08 -3.45 7.04
N ALA A 56 -0.80 -3.13 7.21
CA ALA A 56 0.28 -3.76 6.48
C ALA A 56 0.27 -5.28 6.73
N ARG A 57 0.59 -6.05 5.70
CA ARG A 57 0.62 -7.51 5.68
C ARG A 57 1.76 -8.08 6.50
N TYR A 58 2.86 -7.33 6.59
CA TYR A 58 4.11 -7.82 7.16
C TYR A 58 4.72 -6.85 8.16
N TRP A 59 5.66 -7.38 8.93
CA TRP A 59 6.62 -6.62 9.71
C TRP A 59 7.92 -6.52 8.91
N PHE A 60 8.35 -5.30 8.61
CA PHE A 60 9.51 -4.99 7.79
C PHE A 60 10.72 -4.73 8.68
N ASP A 61 11.79 -5.51 8.50
CA ASP A 61 12.99 -5.42 9.33
C ASP A 61 13.87 -4.19 8.99
N GLY A 62 14.70 -3.75 9.93
CA GLY A 62 15.64 -2.65 9.79
C GLY A 62 15.00 -1.25 9.76
N SER A 63 15.44 -0.39 8.85
CA SER A 63 14.92 0.98 8.67
C SER A 63 13.80 1.08 7.63
N CYS A 64 13.09 -0.02 7.39
CA CYS A 64 12.11 -0.17 6.32
C CYS A 64 10.70 0.34 6.70
N LEU A 65 10.61 1.42 7.49
CA LEU A 65 9.33 2.05 7.85
C LEU A 65 8.54 2.45 6.59
N GLN A 66 9.23 2.96 5.58
CA GLN A 66 8.62 3.38 4.33
C GLN A 66 7.88 2.22 3.67
N ASN A 67 8.49 1.03 3.64
CA ASN A 67 7.88 -0.18 3.07
C ASN A 67 6.61 -0.59 3.81
N ALA A 68 6.56 -0.42 5.14
CA ALA A 68 5.36 -0.69 5.91
C ALA A 68 4.21 0.27 5.55
N MET A 69 4.52 1.55 5.32
CA MET A 69 3.53 2.54 4.88
C MET A 69 3.05 2.28 3.45
N GLU A 70 3.97 1.96 2.53
CA GLU A 70 3.64 1.56 1.15
C GLU A 70 2.72 0.34 1.11
N ASP A 71 3.01 -0.68 1.94
CA ASP A 71 2.22 -1.90 1.99
C ASP A 71 0.81 -1.65 2.54
N ALA A 72 0.68 -0.87 3.61
CA ALA A 72 -0.63 -0.47 4.13
C ALA A 72 -1.44 0.32 3.09
N ALA A 73 -0.79 1.22 2.35
CA ALA A 73 -1.41 2.00 1.30
C ALA A 73 -1.90 1.14 0.11
N GLU A 74 -1.07 0.17 -0.32
CA GLU A 74 -1.43 -0.81 -1.34
C GLU A 74 -2.66 -1.63 -0.91
N VAL A 75 -2.69 -2.10 0.34
CA VAL A 75 -3.82 -2.88 0.89
C VAL A 75 -5.10 -2.03 0.89
N ALA A 76 -5.03 -0.77 1.33
CA ALA A 76 -6.18 0.12 1.32
C ALA A 76 -6.70 0.37 -0.10
N LEU A 77 -5.81 0.74 -1.04
CA LEU A 77 -6.17 0.98 -2.43
C LEU A 77 -6.84 -0.22 -3.07
N LYS A 78 -6.29 -1.43 -2.90
CA LYS A 78 -6.88 -2.66 -3.46
C LYS A 78 -8.27 -2.98 -2.92
N LYS A 79 -8.61 -2.46 -1.73
CA LYS A 79 -9.93 -2.65 -1.11
C LYS A 79 -10.92 -1.55 -1.50
N LEU A 80 -10.43 -0.33 -1.74
CA LEU A 80 -11.23 0.86 -2.08
C LEU A 80 -11.47 0.98 -3.59
N GLU A 81 -10.47 0.63 -4.38
CA GLU A 81 -10.53 0.53 -5.83
C GLU A 81 -10.36 -0.95 -6.20
N PRO A 82 -11.46 -1.73 -6.25
CA PRO A 82 -11.43 -2.99 -6.96
C PRO A 82 -11.31 -2.66 -8.46
N SER A 83 -10.12 -2.27 -8.91
CA SER A 83 -9.79 -2.28 -10.33
C SER A 83 -9.88 -3.74 -10.76
N ASP A 84 -10.74 -4.03 -11.73
CA ASP A 84 -10.90 -5.33 -12.37
C ASP A 84 -9.57 -6.08 -12.38
N GLN A 85 -9.52 -7.18 -11.62
CA GLN A 85 -8.52 -8.19 -11.86
C GLN A 85 -8.64 -8.52 -13.35
N TYR A 86 -7.60 -8.22 -14.12
CA TYR A 86 -7.52 -8.70 -15.49
C TYR A 86 -7.89 -10.19 -15.48
N PRO A 87 -8.84 -10.64 -16.32
CA PRO A 87 -9.17 -12.06 -16.42
C PRO A 87 -7.88 -12.81 -16.66
N SER A 88 -7.65 -13.84 -15.85
CA SER A 88 -6.49 -14.70 -15.97
C SER A 88 -6.37 -15.15 -17.42
N ARG A 89 -5.17 -14.98 -17.99
CA ARG A 89 -4.83 -15.51 -19.31
C ARG A 89 -5.27 -16.97 -19.41
N GLU A 90 -5.89 -17.26 -20.54
CA GLU A 90 -6.53 -18.51 -20.95
C GLU A 90 -5.64 -19.74 -20.75
N PRO A 91 -6.20 -20.93 -20.45
CA PRO A 91 -5.59 -22.17 -20.86
C PRO A 91 -5.88 -22.41 -22.35
N GLN A 92 -4.87 -22.26 -23.20
CA GLN A 92 -4.92 -22.86 -24.54
C GLN A 92 -4.77 -24.37 -24.41
N GLY A 93 -5.81 -25.09 -24.78
CA GLY A 93 -5.85 -26.54 -24.88
C GLY A 93 -6.98 -26.96 -25.81
N THR A 94 -6.76 -26.76 -27.11
CA THR A 94 -7.63 -27.25 -28.18
C THR A 94 -7.33 -28.72 -28.46
N VAL A 95 -8.39 -29.55 -28.33
CA VAL A 95 -8.67 -30.93 -28.81
C VAL A 95 -7.60 -32.02 -28.80
#